data_AF-A0A8X7VSZ5-F1
#
_entry.id   AF-A0A8X7VSZ5-F1
#
_cell.length_a   1.000
_cell.length_b   1.000
_cell.length_c   1.000
_cell.angle_alpha   90.00
_cell.angle_beta   90.00
_cell.angle_gamma   90.00
#
_symmetry.space_group_name_H-M   'P 1'
#
loop_
_entity.id
_entity.type
_entity.pdbx_description
1 polymer ?
#
loop_
_entity_poly.entity_id
_entity_poly.type
_entity_poly.pdbx_seq_one_letter_code
_entity_poly.pdbx_strand_id
1 'polypeptide(L)' 'MGMSKNVKVIVSLVLVVFLALAATNIEARYIDYHAMHGDHSLACDKAKPWTCKKQEANPYHRGCEKAERCHESGESG' A
#
# COMPACT_ATOMS: atom_id res chain seq x y z
N MET A 1 -32.92 -35.46 6.36
CA MET A 1 -32.55 -36.23 5.14
C MET A 1 -31.06 -36.55 5.24
N GLY A 2 -30.69 -37.78 5.60
CA GLY A 2 -29.29 -38.14 5.82
C GLY A 2 -28.59 -38.43 4.49
N MET A 3 -27.54 -37.66 4.17
CA MET A 3 -26.71 -37.92 2.99
C MET A 3 -25.91 -39.21 3.17
N SER A 4 -25.90 -40.07 2.15
CA SER A 4 -25.05 -41.26 2.14
C SER A 4 -23.56 -40.88 2.15
N LYS A 5 -22.70 -41.78 2.63
CA LYS A 5 -21.24 -41.54 2.74
C LYS A 5 -20.64 -41.10 1.41
N ASN A 6 -21.04 -41.74 0.32
CA ASN A 6 -20.57 -41.42 -1.03
C ASN A 6 -21.02 -40.03 -1.49
N VAL A 7 -22.26 -39.63 -1.18
CA VAL A 7 -22.77 -38.29 -1.51
C VAL A 7 -21.97 -37.21 -0.77
N LYS A 8 -21.63 -37.43 0.50
CA LYS A 8 -20.80 -36.48 1.26
C LYS A 8 -19.40 -36.31 0.65
N VAL A 9 -18.78 -37.42 0.23
CA VAL A 9 -17.46 -37.39 -0.41
C VAL A 9 -17.51 -36.62 -1.73
N ILE A 10 -18.52 -36.88 -2.56
CA ILE A 10 -18.69 -36.19 -3.85
C ILE A 10 -18.93 -34.69 -3.62
N VAL A 11 -19.83 -34.32 -2.71
CA VAL A 11 -20.14 -32.92 -2.40
C VAL A 11 -18.91 -32.20 -1.84
N SER A 12 -18.15 -32.84 -0.95
CA SER A 12 -16.89 -32.31 -0.42
C SER A 12 -15.87 -32.06 -1.53
N LEU A 13 -15.68 -33.02 -2.44
CA LEU A 13 -14.74 -32.90 -3.55
C LEU A 13 -15.12 -31.74 -4.47
N VAL A 14 -16.41 -31.66 -4.84
CA VAL A 14 -16.94 -30.60 -5.69
C VAL A 14 -16.75 -29.23 -5.05
N LEU A 15 -17.02 -29.10 -3.74
CA LEU A 15 -16.83 -27.86 -3.00
C LEU A 15 -15.36 -27.40 -2.98
N VAL A 16 -14.42 -28.32 -2.78
CA VAL A 16 -12.97 -28.00 -2.83
C VAL A 16 -12.55 -27.51 -4.21
N VAL A 17 -13.05 -28.14 -5.29
CA VAL A 17 -12.77 -27.71 -6.67
C VAL A 17 -13.31 -26.30 -6.92
N PHE A 18 -14.53 -25.99 -6.47
CA PHE A 18 -15.10 -24.65 -6.60
C PHE A 18 -14.31 -23.59 -5.83
N LEU A 19 -13.87 -23.89 -4.61
CA LEU A 19 -13.05 -22.98 -3.81
C LEU A 19 -11.69 -22.72 -4.48
N ALA A 20 -11.06 -23.74 -5.05
CA ALA A 20 -9.81 -23.59 -5.79
C ALA A 20 -9.97 -22.70 -7.03
N LEU A 21 -11.05 -22.90 -7.80
CA LEU A 21 -11.38 -22.06 -8.97
C LEU A 21 -11.70 -20.61 -8.58
N ALA A 22 -12.34 -20.39 -7.43
CA ALA A 22 -12.58 -19.05 -6.93
C ALA A 22 -11.27 -18.36 -6.52
N ALA A 23 -10.37 -19.09 -5.84
CA ALA A 23 -9.09 -18.57 -5.37
C ALA A 23 -8.15 -18.12 -6.51
N THR A 24 -8.17 -18.78 -7.67
CA THR A 24 -7.35 -18.38 -8.83
C THR A 24 -7.76 -17.03 -9.44
N ASN A 25 -8.95 -16.52 -9.13
CA ASN A 25 -9.45 -15.23 -9.65
C ASN A 25 -9.15 -14.05 -8.70
N ILE A 26 -8.52 -14.30 -7.55
CA ILE A 26 -8.25 -13.28 -6.52
C ILE A 26 -6.79 -12.79 -6.56
N GLU A 27 -6.06 -13.10 -7.63
CA GLU A 27 -4.73 -12.56 -7.89
C GLU A 27 -4.84 -11.05 -8.16
N ALA A 28 -4.83 -10.24 -7.10
CA ALA A 28 -4.53 -8.82 -7.20
C ALA A 28 -3.08 -8.68 -7.68
N ARG A 29 -2.88 -8.75 -9.01
CA ARG A 29 -1.55 -8.73 -9.64
C ARG A 29 -0.78 -7.44 -9.40
N TYR A 30 -1.47 -6.39 -8.95
CA TYR A 30 -0.89 -5.07 -8.73
C TYR A 30 -1.51 -4.43 -7.49
N ILE A 31 -0.64 -3.94 -6.61
CA ILE A 31 -1.05 -2.98 -5.58
C ILE A 31 -1.12 -1.63 -6.29
N ASP A 32 -2.34 -1.15 -6.53
CA ASP A 32 -2.56 0.16 -7.14
C ASP A 32 -2.39 1.27 -6.08
N TYR A 33 -1.54 2.25 -6.38
CA TYR A 33 -1.30 3.42 -5.53
C TYR A 33 -2.39 4.48 -5.66
N HIS A 34 -3.52 4.19 -6.30
CA HIS A 34 -4.64 5.12 -6.43
C HIS A 34 -5.09 5.72 -5.10
N ALA A 35 -5.03 4.95 -4.01
CA ALA A 35 -5.32 5.44 -2.66
C ALA A 35 -4.28 6.45 -2.13
N MET A 36 -3.03 6.41 -2.59
CA MET A 36 -2.02 7.42 -2.30
C MET A 36 -2.14 8.66 -3.17
N HIS A 37 -2.96 8.62 -4.24
CA HIS A 37 -3.25 9.79 -5.05
C HIS A 37 -4.14 10.78 -4.29
N GLY A 38 -4.80 10.37 -3.20
CA GLY A 38 -5.79 11.17 -2.48
C GLY A 38 -5.25 12.30 -1.60
N ASP A 39 -3.94 12.36 -1.33
CA ASP A 39 -3.35 13.40 -0.49
C ASP A 39 -3.05 14.68 -1.30
N HIS A 40 -4.04 15.09 -2.09
CA HIS A 40 -4.05 16.42 -2.67
C HIS A 40 -4.14 17.40 -1.50
N SER A 41 -3.04 18.13 -1.28
CA SER A 41 -2.97 19.27 -0.37
C SER A 41 -4.26 20.07 -0.36
N LEU A 42 -4.64 20.58 0.83
CA LEU A 42 -5.72 21.56 1.08
C LEU A 42 -6.16 22.25 -0.21
N ALA A 43 -7.43 22.12 -0.61
CA ALA A 43 -7.99 22.70 -1.83
C ALA A 43 -7.36 24.05 -2.17
N CYS A 44 -6.38 24.03 -3.07
CA CYS A 44 -5.53 25.19 -3.28
C CYS A 44 -6.34 26.25 -4.04
N ASP A 45 -6.36 27.47 -3.50
CA ASP A 45 -7.00 28.59 -4.15
C ASP A 45 -6.32 28.86 -5.50
N LYS A 46 -7.07 28.71 -6.60
CA LYS A 46 -6.58 28.98 -7.96
C LYS A 46 -6.14 30.42 -8.15
N ALA A 47 -6.71 31.37 -7.41
CA ALA A 47 -6.34 32.78 -7.48
C ALA A 47 -5.03 33.07 -6.74
N LYS A 48 -4.64 32.21 -5.79
CA LYS A 48 -3.43 32.39 -4.95
C LYS A 48 -2.61 31.10 -4.87
N PRO A 49 -2.01 30.66 -5.98
CA PRO A 49 -1.24 29.41 -6.00
C PRO A 49 -0.04 29.43 -5.04
N TRP A 50 0.53 30.60 -4.72
CA TRP A 50 1.65 30.72 -3.78
C TRP A 50 1.28 30.41 -2.31
N THR A 51 -0.01 30.39 -1.95
CA THR A 51 -0.46 29.96 -0.61
C THR A 51 -0.66 28.45 -0.52
N CYS A 52 -0.57 27.73 -1.64
CA CYS A 52 -0.65 26.28 -1.72
C CYS A 52 0.68 25.66 -1.24
N LYS A 53 0.84 25.50 0.07
CA LYS A 53 1.94 24.73 0.63
C LYS A 53 1.48 23.30 0.89
N LYS A 54 2.13 22.33 0.26
CA LYS A 54 2.00 20.94 0.68
C LYS A 54 2.54 20.82 2.09
N GLN A 55 1.83 20.13 2.97
CA GLN A 55 2.40 19.82 4.28
C GLN A 55 3.60 18.92 4.06
N GLU A 56 4.67 19.21 4.78
CA GLU A 56 5.88 18.41 4.74
C GLU A 56 5.57 17.05 5.40
N ALA A 57 5.67 15.98 4.60
CA ALA A 57 5.30 14.64 5.06
C ALA A 57 6.28 14.09 6.11
N ASN A 58 7.52 14.60 6.12
CA ASN A 58 8.53 14.21 7.08
C ASN A 58 9.50 15.37 7.33
N PRO A 59 9.61 15.89 8.57
CA PRO A 59 10.55 16.97 8.91
C PRO A 59 12.02 16.50 9.01
N TYR A 60 12.31 15.23 8.73
CA TYR A 60 13.66 14.69 8.78
C TYR A 60 14.52 15.22 7.63
N HIS A 61 15.52 16.04 7.96
CA HIS A 61 16.60 16.40 7.05
C HIS A 61 17.75 15.40 7.18
N ARG A 62 18.14 14.78 6.06
CA ARG A 62 19.17 13.74 6.06
C ARG A 62 20.56 14.36 6.12
N GLY A 63 21.29 14.04 7.19
CA GLY A 63 22.68 14.47 7.34
C GLY A 63 22.80 15.97 7.52
N CYS A 64 23.96 16.51 7.17
CA CYS A 64 24.25 17.93 7.24
C CYS A 64 24.43 18.49 5.83
N GLU A 65 23.80 19.62 5.53
CA GLU A 65 24.00 20.27 4.24
C GLU A 65 25.42 20.83 4.12
N LYS A 66 25.98 20.87 2.91
CA LYS A 66 27.33 21.43 2.68
C LYS A 66 27.45 22.89 3.14
N ALA A 67 26.35 23.64 3.12
CA ALA A 67 26.28 25.02 3.60
C ALA A 67 26.41 25.13 5.13
N GLU A 68 26.02 24.09 5.86
CA GLU A 68 26.00 24.04 7.32
C GLU A 68 27.39 23.71 7.92
N ARG A 69 28.38 23.38 7.08
CA ARG A 69 29.80 23.16 7.46
C ARG A 69 29.97 22.24 8.68
N CYS A 70 29.25 21.13 8.72
CA CYS A 70 29.41 20.20 9.84
C CYS A 70 30.82 19.62 9.90
N HIS A 71 31.35 19.56 11.11
CA HIS A 71 32.63 18.93 11.39
C HIS A 71 32.53 17.42 11.12
N GLU A 72 33.39 16.90 10.25
CA GLU A 72 33.67 15.46 10.17
C GLU A 72 34.23 15.02 11.52
N SER A 73 33.35 14.53 12.39
CA SER A 73 33.75 13.89 13.64
C SER A 73 33.35 12.43 13.56
N GLY A 74 34.26 11.64 12.98
CA GLY A 74 34.50 10.24 13.32
C GLY A 74 33.53 9.22 12.75
N GLU A 75 33.88 8.66 11.60
CA GLU A 75 33.62 7.24 11.33
C GLU A 75 34.87 6.46 11.78
N SER A 76 34.78 5.85 12.96
CA SER A 76 35.66 4.75 13.35
C SER A 76 34.76 3.53 13.49
N GLY A 77 34.84 2.65 12.48
CA GLY A 77 34.15 1.37 12.38
C GLY A 77 34.67 0.62 11.18
#